data_AF-A0A7J8ZQ49-F1
#
_entry.id   AF-A0A7J8ZQ49-F1
#
_cell.length_a   1.000
_cell.length_b   1.000
_cell.length_c   1.000
_cell.angle_alpha   90.00
_cell.angle_beta   90.00
_cell.angle_gamma   90.00
#
_symmetry.space_group_name_H-M   'P 1'
#
loop_
_entity.id
_entity.type
_entity.pdbx_description
1 polymer ?
#
loop_
_entity_poly.entity_id
_entity_poly.type
_entity_poly.pdbx_seq_one_letter_code
_entity_poly.pdbx_strand_id
1 'polypeptide(L)'
;SKQTANPWVFEPKYPGKSRIFDGRTGDPFEQPVTIRKPYILKLIRQVDDKIHGHSGGHYALVTQQPLRGRSKQGGEQVGEMEVWALERFGVAHILQEMLTYKSDHIRAR
;
A
#
# COMPACT_ATOMS: atom_id res chain seq x y z
N SER A 1 29.99 16.72 33.34
CA SER A 1 30.15 15.84 32.16
C SER A 1 31.14 14.75 32.53
N LYS A 2 30.68 13.56 32.94
CA LYS A 2 31.57 12.46 33.32
C LYS A 2 32.07 11.80 32.04
N GLN A 3 33.38 11.77 31.82
CA GLN A 3 34.01 10.95 30.79
C GLN A 3 33.62 9.50 31.08
N THR A 4 32.73 8.95 30.24
CA THR A 4 32.47 7.51 30.25
C THR A 4 33.70 6.83 29.65
N ALA A 5 34.03 5.63 30.12
CA ALA A 5 35.18 4.86 29.60
C ALA A 5 35.11 4.61 28.09
N ASN A 6 33.90 4.71 27.52
CA ASN A 6 33.62 4.53 26.11
C ASN A 6 33.29 5.88 25.45
N PRO A 7 34.20 6.49 24.69
CA PRO A 7 34.02 7.83 24.10
C PRO A 7 32.92 7.89 23.04
N TRP A 8 32.50 6.74 22.51
CA TRP A 8 31.44 6.61 21.52
C TRP A 8 30.03 6.59 22.12
N VAL A 9 29.90 6.44 23.44
CA VAL A 9 28.59 6.36 24.12
C VAL A 9 27.94 7.73 24.30
N PHE A 10 28.75 8.78 24.48
CA PHE A 10 28.28 10.15 24.65
C PHE A 10 29.06 11.10 23.75
N GLU A 11 28.38 11.73 22.78
CA GLU A 11 28.94 12.79 21.97
C GLU A 11 28.75 14.16 22.65
N PRO A 12 29.81 14.83 23.12
CA PRO A 12 29.68 16.10 23.82
C PRO A 12 29.14 17.22 22.95
N LYS A 13 29.40 17.15 21.63
CA LYS A 13 28.94 18.13 20.64
C LYS A 13 27.45 17.96 20.28
N TYR A 14 26.89 16.76 20.48
CA TYR A 14 25.54 16.39 20.06
C TYR A 14 24.82 15.60 21.16
N PRO A 15 24.38 16.26 22.25
CA PRO A 15 23.76 15.58 23.38
C PRO A 15 22.47 14.87 22.96
N GLY A 16 22.30 13.62 23.40
CA GLY A 16 21.12 12.80 23.10
C GLY A 16 21.12 12.18 21.70
N LYS A 17 22.22 12.32 20.94
CA LYS A 17 22.44 11.67 19.65
C LYS A 17 23.64 10.73 19.73
N SER A 18 23.70 9.79 18.80
CA SER A 18 24.79 8.82 18.67
C SER A 18 25.15 8.62 17.21
N ARG A 19 26.44 8.42 16.93
CA ARG A 19 26.94 7.94 15.64
C ARG A 19 26.41 6.54 15.34
N ILE A 20 25.74 6.42 14.20
CA ILE A 20 25.27 5.15 13.63
C ILE A 20 26.17 4.83 12.44
N PHE A 21 26.34 3.54 12.14
CA PHE A 21 27.00 3.05 10.93
C PHE A 21 25.96 2.49 9.98
N ASP A 22 26.12 2.74 8.68
CA ASP A 22 25.27 2.16 7.65
C ASP A 22 25.49 0.65 7.58
N GLY A 23 24.42 -0.13 7.71
CA GLY A 23 24.46 -1.59 7.65
C GLY A 23 24.75 -2.16 6.25
N ARG A 24 24.64 -1.34 5.19
CA ARG A 24 24.95 -1.77 3.81
C ARG A 24 26.42 -1.54 3.46
N THR A 25 26.98 -0.39 3.84
CA THR A 25 28.31 0.05 3.43
C THR A 25 29.37 -0.11 4.53
N GLY A 26 28.96 -0.04 5.80
CA GLY A 26 29.85 -0.04 6.96
C GLY A 26 30.38 1.34 7.36
N ASP A 27 30.15 2.36 6.53
CA ASP A 27 30.57 3.74 6.79
C ASP A 27 29.70 4.44 7.84
N PRO A 28 30.25 5.39 8.63
CA PRO A 28 29.47 6.20 9.56
C PRO A 28 28.57 7.18 8.82
N PHE A 29 27.36 7.43 9.35
CA PHE A 29 26.51 8.52 8.86
C PHE A 29 27.19 9.88 9.09
N GLU A 30 27.01 10.81 8.13
CA GLU A 30 27.60 12.16 8.20
C GLU A 30 27.18 12.94 9.45
N GLN A 31 25.93 12.73 9.89
CA GLN A 31 25.35 13.40 11.05
C GLN A 31 24.92 12.38 12.11
N PRO A 32 25.13 12.69 13.41
CA PRO A 32 24.67 11.81 14.48
C PRO A 32 23.14 11.79 14.56
N VAL A 33 22.59 10.64 14.91
CA VAL A 33 21.14 10.36 14.88
C VAL A 33 20.61 10.16 16.29
N THR A 34 19.38 10.61 16.55
CA THR A 34 18.70 10.40 17.83
C THR A 34 18.15 8.99 17.92
N ILE A 35 18.57 8.22 18.92
CA ILE A 35 18.06 6.87 19.18
C ILE A 35 17.26 6.89 20.49
N ARG A 36 16.06 6.31 20.48
CA ARG A 36 15.21 6.15 21.67
C ARG A 36 14.60 4.75 21.70
N LYS A 37 13.99 4.40 22.84
CA LYS A 37 13.13 3.22 23.00
C LYS A 37 11.67 3.66 22.93
N PRO A 38 11.07 3.81 21.74
CA PRO A 38 9.67 4.16 21.61
C PRO A 38 8.78 2.95 21.96
N TYR A 39 7.59 3.23 22.48
CA TYR A 39 6.53 2.24 22.62
C TYR A 39 5.63 2.31 21.38
N ILE A 40 5.69 1.29 20.52
CA ILE A 40 4.97 1.25 19.25
C ILE A 40 3.90 0.15 19.32
N LEU A 41 2.66 0.50 19.01
CA LEU A 41 1.53 -0.42 18.99
C LEU A 41 1.27 -0.97 17.58
N LYS A 42 0.91 -2.25 17.49
CA LYS A 42 0.42 -2.87 16.25
C LYS A 42 -1.10 -2.70 16.16
N LEU A 43 -1.58 -2.08 15.09
CA LEU A 43 -3.02 -1.95 14.82
C LEU A 43 -3.58 -3.24 14.22
N ILE A 44 -4.87 -3.50 14.48
CA ILE A 44 -5.58 -4.69 13.98
C ILE A 44 -5.73 -4.72 12.46
N ARG A 45 -5.71 -3.57 11.78
CA ARG A 45 -5.98 -3.47 10.32
C ARG A 45 -4.73 -3.85 9.53
N GLN A 46 -4.55 -5.15 9.28
CA GLN A 46 -3.43 -5.67 8.49
C GLN A 46 -3.72 -5.60 6.99
N VAL A 47 -2.65 -5.70 6.20
CA VAL A 47 -2.74 -5.71 4.73
C VAL A 47 -3.42 -7.00 4.24
N ASP A 48 -3.12 -8.13 4.88
CA ASP A 48 -3.73 -9.43 4.57
C ASP A 48 -5.25 -9.43 4.74
N ASP A 49 -5.79 -8.56 5.60
CA ASP A 49 -7.24 -8.40 5.79
C ASP A 49 -7.91 -7.59 4.68
N LYS A 50 -7.12 -6.89 3.86
CA LYS A 50 -7.59 -5.92 2.86
C LYS A 50 -7.23 -6.29 1.43
N ILE A 51 -6.15 -7.03 1.20
CA ILE A 51 -5.80 -7.51 -0.14
C ILE A 51 -6.94 -8.38 -0.66
N HIS A 52 -7.43 -8.03 -1.84
CA HIS A 52 -8.52 -8.69 -2.52
C HIS A 52 -8.24 -8.69 -4.03
N GLY A 53 -8.61 -9.77 -4.70
CA GLY A 53 -8.44 -9.94 -6.14
C GLY A 53 -9.50 -10.87 -6.69
N HIS A 54 -9.85 -10.64 -7.95
CA HIS A 54 -10.90 -11.38 -8.66
C HIS A 54 -10.50 -11.61 -10.11
N SER A 55 -10.65 -12.83 -10.60
CA SER A 55 -10.49 -13.18 -12.03
C SER A 55 -11.84 -13.50 -12.70
N GLY A 56 -12.75 -14.16 -11.99
CA GLY A 56 -14.11 -14.51 -12.39
C GLY A 56 -14.86 -15.11 -11.21
N GLY A 57 -16.20 -15.07 -11.19
CA GLY A 57 -16.97 -15.53 -10.03
C GLY A 57 -18.48 -15.35 -10.15
N HIS A 58 -19.12 -15.06 -9.03
CA HIS A 58 -20.58 -15.00 -8.93
C HIS A 58 -21.14 -13.66 -9.43
N TYR A 59 -22.30 -13.72 -10.09
CA TYR A 59 -22.99 -12.57 -10.66
C TYR A 59 -24.33 -12.31 -9.97
N ALA A 60 -24.76 -11.06 -10.00
CA ALA A 60 -26.10 -10.70 -9.55
C ALA A 60 -27.16 -11.28 -10.49
N LEU A 61 -28.22 -11.86 -9.94
CA LEU A 61 -29.29 -12.48 -10.74
C LEU A 61 -29.97 -11.49 -11.71
N VAL A 62 -30.17 -10.25 -11.27
CA VAL A 62 -30.89 -9.23 -12.05
C VAL A 62 -29.96 -8.48 -12.99
N THR A 63 -28.91 -7.84 -12.45
CA THR A 63 -28.03 -6.96 -13.25
C THR A 63 -26.92 -7.71 -13.97
N GLN A 64 -26.66 -8.97 -13.63
CA GLN A 64 -25.62 -9.80 -14.24
C GLN A 64 -24.19 -9.22 -14.08
N GLN A 65 -24.04 -8.21 -13.21
CA GLN A 65 -22.76 -7.63 -12.82
C GLN A 65 -22.09 -8.45 -11.72
N PRO A 66 -20.74 -8.42 -11.61
CA PRO A 66 -20.03 -9.13 -10.55
C PRO A 66 -20.54 -8.73 -9.16
N LEU A 67 -20.69 -9.70 -8.26
CA LEU A 67 -21.13 -9.41 -6.90
C LEU A 67 -20.13 -8.51 -6.16
N ARG A 68 -20.60 -7.79 -5.15
CA ARG A 68 -19.74 -6.96 -4.28
C ARG A 68 -19.24 -7.76 -3.08
N GLY A 69 -18.04 -7.42 -2.62
CA GLY A 69 -17.52 -7.79 -1.30
C GLY A 69 -16.54 -8.97 -1.33
N ARG A 70 -15.54 -8.89 -0.44
CA ARG A 70 -14.40 -9.81 -0.37
C ARG A 70 -14.82 -11.28 -0.18
N SER A 71 -15.81 -11.53 0.68
CA SER A 71 -16.29 -12.89 0.97
C SER A 71 -16.85 -13.62 -0.26
N LYS A 72 -17.37 -12.88 -1.24
CA LYS A 72 -17.94 -13.44 -2.47
C LYS A 72 -16.96 -13.39 -3.65
N GLN A 73 -15.69 -13.12 -3.37
CA GLN A 73 -14.70 -12.75 -4.37
C GLN A 73 -15.23 -11.67 -5.31
N GLY A 74 -15.78 -10.60 -4.76
CA GLY A 74 -16.51 -9.61 -5.56
C GLY A 74 -15.63 -8.78 -6.50
N GLY A 75 -16.24 -8.22 -7.54
CA GLY A 75 -15.57 -7.26 -8.42
C GLY A 75 -15.37 -5.89 -7.76
N GLU A 76 -14.51 -5.10 -8.36
CA GLU A 76 -14.34 -3.69 -7.99
C GLU A 76 -15.33 -2.81 -8.75
N GLN A 77 -15.76 -1.72 -8.11
CA GLN A 77 -16.66 -0.77 -8.75
C GLN A 77 -15.83 0.21 -9.58
N VAL A 78 -16.09 0.24 -10.88
CA VAL A 78 -15.68 1.33 -11.78
C VAL A 78 -16.85 2.31 -11.82
N GLY A 79 -16.70 3.45 -11.16
CA GLY A 79 -17.70 4.50 -11.12
C GLY A 79 -17.56 5.49 -12.28
N GLU A 80 -18.44 6.50 -12.26
CA GLU A 80 -18.48 7.55 -13.29
C GLU A 80 -17.17 8.33 -13.37
N MET A 81 -16.50 8.55 -12.24
CA MET A 81 -15.23 9.28 -12.20
C MET A 81 -14.09 8.48 -12.86
N GLU A 82 -14.06 7.16 -12.67
CA GLU A 82 -13.09 6.27 -13.30
C GLU A 82 -13.36 6.16 -14.81
N VAL A 83 -14.63 6.14 -15.22
CA VAL A 83 -15.05 6.21 -16.62
C VAL A 83 -14.54 7.50 -17.27
N TRP A 84 -14.77 8.66 -16.66
CA TRP A 84 -14.26 9.94 -17.16
C TRP A 84 -12.74 9.98 -17.29
N ALA A 85 -12.03 9.34 -16.36
CA ALA A 85 -10.58 9.22 -16.45
C ALA A 85 -10.16 8.44 -17.71
N LEU A 86 -10.77 7.29 -17.98
CA LEU A 86 -10.48 6.47 -19.16
C LEU A 86 -10.87 7.16 -20.47
N GLU A 87 -12.00 7.86 -20.49
CA GLU A 87 -12.44 8.67 -21.62
C GLU A 87 -11.44 9.77 -21.93
N ARG A 88 -10.94 10.48 -20.91
CA ARG A 88 -9.94 11.55 -21.08
C ARG A 88 -8.62 11.04 -21.62
N PHE A 89 -8.21 9.82 -21.24
CA PHE A 89 -7.02 9.19 -21.81
C PHE A 89 -7.23 8.69 -23.25
N GLY A 90 -8.46 8.67 -23.76
CA GLY A 90 -8.80 8.22 -25.11
C GLY A 90 -8.74 6.70 -25.28
N VAL A 91 -8.85 5.93 -24.19
CA VAL A 91 -8.67 4.47 -24.23
C VAL A 91 -10.01 3.75 -24.47
N ALA A 92 -10.56 3.95 -25.65
CA ALA A 92 -11.90 3.47 -26.02
C ALA A 92 -12.07 1.95 -25.87
N HIS A 93 -11.07 1.15 -26.27
CA HIS A 93 -11.15 -0.31 -26.18
C HIS A 93 -11.13 -0.84 -24.74
N ILE A 94 -10.30 -0.25 -23.87
CA ILE A 94 -10.28 -0.64 -22.45
C ILE A 94 -11.57 -0.22 -21.77
N LEU A 95 -12.08 0.99 -22.06
CA LEU A 95 -13.37 1.43 -21.53
C LEU A 95 -14.50 0.49 -21.96
N GLN A 96 -14.55 0.11 -23.23
CA GLN A 96 -15.50 -0.87 -23.73
C GLN A 96 -15.35 -2.22 -23.01
N GLU A 97 -14.14 -2.70 -22.80
CA GLU A 97 -13.87 -3.96 -22.11
C GLU A 97 -14.39 -3.95 -20.66
N MET A 98 -14.14 -2.86 -19.93
CA MET A 98 -14.62 -2.68 -18.56
C MET A 98 -16.15 -2.62 -18.49
N LEU A 99 -16.79 -1.92 -19.44
CA LEU A 99 -18.24 -1.75 -19.46
C LEU A 99 -19.00 -2.99 -19.96
N THR A 100 -18.38 -3.85 -20.78
CA THR A 100 -19.07 -4.98 -21.43
C THR A 100 -18.51 -6.32 -20.99
N TYR A 101 -17.42 -6.78 -21.61
CA TYR A 101 -16.80 -8.10 -21.42
C TYR A 101 -16.54 -8.45 -19.94
N LYS A 102 -16.09 -7.46 -19.14
CA LYS A 102 -15.77 -7.66 -17.72
C LYS A 102 -16.95 -7.43 -16.78
N SER A 103 -18.06 -6.88 -17.26
CA SER A 103 -19.21 -6.49 -16.43
C SER A 103 -20.43 -7.36 -16.70
N ASP A 104 -21.18 -7.08 -17.76
CA ASP A 104 -22.58 -7.52 -17.95
C ASP A 104 -22.85 -8.18 -19.31
N HIS A 105 -21.89 -8.18 -20.24
CA HIS A 105 -22.11 -8.75 -21.57
C HIS A 105 -21.97 -10.29 -21.57
N ILE A 106 -23.02 -10.99 -21.12
CA ILE A 106 -23.07 -12.44 -20.88
C ILE A 106 -22.64 -13.27 -22.10
N ARG A 107 -22.99 -12.85 -23.31
CA ARG A 107 -22.71 -13.62 -24.54
C ARG A 107 -21.26 -13.61 -24.97
N ALA A 108 -20.49 -12.62 -24.54
CA ALA A 108 -19.09 -12.47 -24.96
C ALA A 108 -18.10 -12.61 -23.79
N ARG A 109 -18.61 -12.88 -22.59
CA ARG A 109 -17.81 -13.19 -21.42
C ARG A 109 -17.21 -14.59 -21.51
#